data_AF-A0A428NWB5-F1
#
_entry.id   AF-A0A428NWB5-F1
#
_cell.length_a   1.000
_cell.length_b   1.000
_cell.length_c   1.000
_cell.angle_alpha   90.00
_cell.angle_beta   90.00
_cell.angle_gamma   90.00
#
_symmetry.space_group_name_H-M   'P 1'
#
loop_
_entity.id
_entity.type
_entity.pdbx_description
1 polymer ?
#
loop_
_entity_poly.entity_id
_entity_poly.type
_entity_poly.pdbx_seq_one_letter_code
_entity_poly.pdbx_strand_id
1 'polypeptide(L)'
;MNKLPEAMTLAGIMGTSQPWDFIFRWASSTSYFIDELLAFSAMHLGSLQDDPALKTAYLLQATELQTRSLAGFHAVMADIRDDNCTALFCFSLMIGIHTLYNAACKKGHFSEHIDAFIQFLEIHRGVPTIAFQKRDIISTSEMSPIAEMMEIFVTSQHQPETMPESQIPDSVVDCDQLEDLIISSKERLGPGSSNTCLEAVQSLRQLYDRSMRLGKPNSTYVFLNWAQNIPSGYPDLLRERSPGVLIILAHWAWLLPQESDFWAYGI
;
A
#
# COMPACT_ATOMS: atom_id res chain seq x y z
N MET A 1 -27.90 4.82 -25.02
CA MET A 1 -27.46 3.41 -24.98
C MET A 1 -26.18 3.35 -24.19
N ASN A 2 -26.30 3.06 -22.90
CA ASN A 2 -25.15 2.87 -22.01
C ASN A 2 -24.39 1.65 -22.52
N LYS A 3 -23.16 1.86 -23.00
CA LYS A 3 -22.22 0.76 -23.12
C LYS A 3 -22.01 0.25 -21.69
N LEU A 4 -22.40 -0.99 -21.42
CA LEU A 4 -21.86 -1.72 -20.28
C LEU A 4 -20.34 -1.58 -20.36
N PRO A 5 -19.65 -1.21 -19.25
CA PRO A 5 -18.19 -1.19 -19.26
C PRO A 5 -17.71 -2.57 -19.73
N GLU A 6 -16.76 -2.58 -20.67
CA GLU A 6 -16.09 -3.80 -21.13
C GLU A 6 -15.73 -4.67 -19.93
N ALA A 7 -15.87 -6.00 -20.07
CA ALA A 7 -15.62 -6.95 -18.99
C ALA A 7 -14.30 -6.60 -18.29
N MET A 8 -14.41 -6.02 -17.09
CA MET A 8 -13.27 -5.53 -16.31
C MET A 8 -12.37 -6.71 -15.97
N THR A 9 -11.15 -6.70 -16.47
CA THR A 9 -10.16 -7.71 -16.12
C THR A 9 -9.49 -7.31 -14.80
N LEU A 10 -9.15 -8.28 -13.95
CA LEU A 10 -8.37 -8.01 -12.74
C LEU A 10 -7.02 -7.36 -13.11
N ALA A 11 -6.51 -7.62 -14.31
CA ALA A 11 -5.36 -6.93 -14.88
C ALA A 11 -5.56 -5.41 -15.00
N GLY A 12 -6.75 -4.94 -15.43
CA GLY A 12 -7.08 -3.51 -15.43
C GLY A 12 -7.33 -2.94 -14.03
N ILE A 13 -7.85 -3.76 -13.11
CA ILE A 13 -8.06 -3.38 -11.71
C ILE A 13 -6.72 -3.29 -10.95
N MET A 14 -5.73 -4.10 -11.32
CA MET A 14 -4.43 -4.20 -10.66
C MET A 14 -3.32 -3.45 -11.43
N GLY A 15 -3.57 -2.97 -12.65
CA GLY A 15 -2.57 -2.27 -13.45
C GLY A 15 -1.41 -3.16 -13.94
N THR A 16 -1.59 -4.49 -14.00
CA THR A 16 -0.55 -5.42 -14.49
C THR A 16 -1.14 -6.51 -15.39
N SER A 17 -0.37 -6.95 -16.39
CA SER A 17 -0.74 -8.02 -17.33
C SER A 17 -0.49 -9.45 -16.80
N GLN A 18 -0.20 -9.61 -15.50
CA GLN A 18 0.07 -10.92 -14.91
C GLN A 18 -1.21 -11.77 -14.87
N PRO A 19 -1.11 -13.11 -15.00
CA PRO A 19 -2.28 -13.99 -14.95
C PRO A 19 -2.81 -14.09 -13.52
N TRP A 20 -3.84 -13.32 -13.22
CA TRP A 20 -4.47 -13.25 -11.90
C TRP A 20 -5.53 -14.34 -11.63
N ASP A 21 -5.64 -15.35 -12.50
CA ASP A 21 -6.66 -16.40 -12.40
C ASP A 21 -6.63 -17.15 -11.07
N PHE A 22 -5.45 -17.22 -10.43
CA PHE A 22 -5.29 -17.83 -9.12
C PHE A 22 -6.04 -17.09 -8.01
N ILE A 23 -6.20 -15.75 -8.11
CA ILE A 23 -6.92 -14.95 -7.12
C ILE A 23 -8.38 -15.39 -7.07
N PHE A 24 -9.02 -15.56 -8.24
CA PHE A 24 -10.41 -15.99 -8.32
C PHE A 24 -10.61 -17.40 -7.75
N ARG A 25 -9.66 -18.32 -7.96
CA ARG A 25 -9.73 -19.67 -7.37
C ARG A 25 -9.68 -19.62 -5.84
N TRP A 26 -8.80 -18.80 -5.25
CA TRP A 26 -8.73 -18.66 -3.79
C TRP A 26 -9.95 -17.97 -3.22
N ALA A 27 -10.43 -16.91 -3.88
CA ALA A 27 -11.63 -16.23 -3.46
C ALA A 27 -12.88 -17.10 -3.57
N SER A 28 -13.01 -17.92 -4.61
CA SER A 28 -14.12 -18.88 -4.71
C SER A 28 -14.10 -19.94 -3.60
N SER A 29 -12.93 -20.18 -3.01
CA SER A 29 -12.74 -21.13 -1.92
C SER A 29 -12.88 -20.49 -0.53
N THR A 30 -13.01 -19.15 -0.47
CA THR A 30 -12.81 -18.39 0.78
C THR A 30 -13.75 -17.19 0.87
N SER A 31 -14.78 -17.29 1.73
CA SER A 31 -15.84 -16.27 1.82
C SER A 31 -15.35 -14.87 2.19
N TYR A 32 -14.35 -14.75 3.07
CA TYR A 32 -13.82 -13.42 3.41
C TYR A 32 -13.11 -12.75 2.22
N PHE A 33 -12.48 -13.56 1.37
CA PHE A 33 -11.66 -13.04 0.27
C PHE A 33 -12.53 -12.63 -0.93
N ILE A 34 -13.60 -13.37 -1.23
CA ILE A 34 -14.55 -12.93 -2.25
C ILE A 34 -15.23 -11.62 -1.85
N ASP A 35 -15.53 -11.42 -0.57
CA ASP A 35 -16.08 -10.17 -0.07
C ASP A 35 -15.13 -8.99 -0.31
N GLU A 36 -13.83 -9.17 -0.05
CA GLU A 36 -12.83 -8.13 -0.33
C GLU A 36 -12.68 -7.83 -1.82
N LEU A 37 -12.68 -8.85 -2.68
CA LEU A 37 -12.64 -8.64 -4.13
C LEU A 37 -13.86 -7.86 -4.64
N LEU A 38 -15.05 -8.19 -4.11
CA LEU A 38 -16.27 -7.46 -4.44
C LEU A 38 -16.23 -6.03 -3.88
N ALA A 39 -15.66 -5.84 -2.69
CA ALA A 39 -15.48 -4.52 -2.11
C ALA A 39 -14.56 -3.64 -2.97
N PHE A 40 -13.43 -4.21 -3.38
CA PHE A 40 -12.46 -3.57 -4.27
C PHE A 40 -13.07 -3.22 -5.63
N SER A 41 -13.87 -4.14 -6.18
CA SER A 41 -14.60 -3.93 -7.43
C SER A 41 -15.64 -2.81 -7.30
N ALA A 42 -16.40 -2.78 -6.21
CA ALA A 42 -17.36 -1.70 -5.95
C ALA A 42 -16.66 -0.34 -5.78
N MET A 43 -15.53 -0.30 -5.08
CA MET A 43 -14.72 0.91 -4.90
C MET A 43 -14.20 1.46 -6.24
N HIS A 44 -13.67 0.59 -7.11
CA HIS A 44 -13.27 0.97 -8.47
C HIS A 44 -14.45 1.43 -9.32
N LEU A 45 -15.58 0.71 -9.30
CA LEU A 45 -16.79 1.14 -10.02
C LEU A 45 -17.25 2.53 -9.55
N GLY A 46 -17.15 2.81 -8.25
CA GLY A 46 -17.42 4.12 -7.67
C GLY A 46 -16.43 5.20 -8.10
N SER A 47 -15.15 4.88 -8.31
CA SER A 47 -14.16 5.83 -8.82
C SER A 47 -14.41 6.23 -10.28
N LEU A 48 -15.07 5.36 -11.06
CA LEU A 48 -15.46 5.60 -12.45
C LEU A 48 -16.80 6.34 -12.60
N GLN A 49 -17.55 6.59 -11.52
CA GLN A 49 -18.84 7.28 -11.60
C GLN A 49 -18.72 8.79 -11.46
N ASP A 50 -19.33 9.51 -12.40
CA ASP A 50 -19.56 10.96 -12.30
C ASP A 50 -20.79 11.31 -11.44
N ASP A 51 -21.78 10.41 -11.36
CA ASP A 51 -22.99 10.60 -10.54
C ASP A 51 -22.67 10.44 -9.04
N PRO A 52 -22.82 11.51 -8.22
CA PRO A 52 -22.54 11.44 -6.79
C PRO A 52 -23.37 10.40 -6.04
N ALA A 53 -24.62 10.17 -6.44
CA ALA A 53 -25.49 9.21 -5.76
C ALA A 53 -25.04 7.77 -6.01
N LEU A 54 -24.71 7.44 -7.27
CA LEU A 54 -24.17 6.12 -7.63
C LEU A 54 -22.79 5.90 -7.01
N LYS A 55 -21.92 6.91 -7.02
CA LYS A 55 -20.62 6.86 -6.34
C LYS A 55 -20.78 6.55 -4.86
N THR A 56 -21.68 7.24 -4.15
CA THR A 56 -21.94 6.97 -2.73
C THR A 56 -22.53 5.58 -2.50
N ALA A 57 -23.42 5.10 -3.37
CA ALA A 57 -23.97 3.74 -3.26
C ALA A 57 -22.89 2.66 -3.39
N TYR A 58 -21.99 2.79 -4.37
CA TYR A 58 -20.87 1.86 -4.53
C TYR A 58 -19.89 1.89 -3.37
N LEU A 59 -19.56 3.07 -2.83
CA LEU A 59 -18.67 3.20 -1.67
C LEU A 59 -19.30 2.61 -0.39
N LEU A 60 -20.63 2.76 -0.22
CA LEU A 60 -21.35 2.10 0.86
C LEU A 60 -21.27 0.58 0.73
N GLN A 61 -21.53 0.05 -0.46
CA GLN A 61 -21.41 -1.38 -0.75
C GLN A 61 -19.98 -1.89 -0.49
N ALA A 62 -18.96 -1.13 -0.90
CA ALA A 62 -17.56 -1.47 -0.61
C ALA A 62 -17.30 -1.55 0.90
N THR A 63 -17.83 -0.61 1.68
CA THR A 63 -17.67 -0.57 3.15
C THR A 63 -18.36 -1.77 3.83
N GLU A 64 -19.58 -2.11 3.41
CA GLU A 64 -20.32 -3.26 3.94
C GLU A 64 -19.59 -4.58 3.66
N LEU A 65 -19.11 -4.74 2.41
CA LEU A 65 -18.35 -5.91 1.98
C LEU A 65 -17.02 -6.01 2.74
N GLN A 66 -16.27 -4.91 2.87
CA GLN A 66 -15.02 -4.88 3.63
C GLN A 66 -15.23 -5.28 5.09
N THR A 67 -16.31 -4.79 5.70
CA THR A 67 -16.63 -5.11 7.10
C THR A 67 -16.84 -6.62 7.28
N ARG A 68 -17.57 -7.27 6.36
CA ARG A 68 -17.80 -8.71 6.37
C ARG A 68 -16.53 -9.50 6.08
N SER A 69 -15.75 -9.03 5.10
CA SER A 69 -14.42 -9.52 4.73
C SER A 69 -13.48 -9.55 5.94
N LEU A 70 -13.32 -8.42 6.65
CA LEU A 70 -12.47 -8.31 7.84
C LEU A 70 -12.92 -9.24 8.97
N ALA A 71 -14.23 -9.35 9.21
CA ALA A 71 -14.76 -10.26 10.24
C ALA A 71 -14.38 -11.73 9.92
N GLY A 72 -14.51 -12.14 8.67
CA GLY A 72 -14.12 -13.48 8.23
C GLY A 72 -12.60 -13.71 8.27
N PHE A 73 -11.80 -12.72 7.88
CA PHE A 73 -10.33 -12.78 7.95
C PHE A 73 -9.85 -12.92 9.41
N HIS A 74 -10.37 -12.11 10.32
CA HIS A 74 -10.02 -12.17 11.75
C HIS A 74 -10.35 -13.53 12.39
N ALA A 75 -11.36 -14.25 11.89
CA ALA A 75 -11.71 -15.57 12.39
C ALA A 75 -10.67 -16.66 12.05
N VAL A 76 -9.82 -16.43 11.05
CA VAL A 76 -8.85 -17.43 10.56
C VAL A 76 -7.39 -17.00 10.70
N MET A 77 -7.10 -15.70 10.83
CA MET A 77 -5.73 -15.17 10.81
C MET A 77 -4.85 -15.63 11.98
N ALA A 78 -5.45 -16.08 13.08
CA ALA A 78 -4.72 -16.61 14.25
C ALA A 78 -4.08 -17.98 13.98
N ASP A 79 -4.54 -18.71 12.96
CA ASP A 79 -4.04 -20.04 12.58
C ASP A 79 -3.60 -20.04 11.10
N ILE A 80 -2.38 -19.58 10.87
CA ILE A 80 -1.76 -19.55 9.55
C ILE A 80 -1.19 -20.94 9.23
N ARG A 81 -1.85 -21.61 8.29
CA ARG A 81 -1.56 -22.97 7.82
C ARG A 81 -1.07 -22.97 6.38
N ASP A 82 -0.55 -24.10 5.94
CA ASP A 82 0.02 -24.25 4.60
C ASP A 82 -1.06 -24.10 3.51
N ASP A 83 -2.30 -24.50 3.80
CA ASP A 83 -3.43 -24.48 2.88
C ASP A 83 -4.15 -23.12 2.77
N ASN A 84 -3.98 -22.22 3.74
CA ASN A 84 -4.64 -20.90 3.76
C ASN A 84 -3.68 -19.71 3.64
N CYS A 85 -2.36 -19.90 3.84
CA CYS A 85 -1.40 -18.81 3.93
C CYS A 85 -1.35 -17.93 2.68
N THR A 86 -1.45 -18.52 1.48
CA THR A 86 -1.40 -17.77 0.23
C THR A 86 -2.63 -16.87 0.05
N ALA A 87 -3.81 -17.35 0.44
CA ALA A 87 -5.04 -16.57 0.42
C ALA A 87 -5.01 -15.45 1.48
N LEU A 88 -4.50 -15.73 2.69
CA LEU A 88 -4.30 -14.74 3.74
C LEU A 88 -3.34 -13.64 3.29
N PHE A 89 -2.21 -14.02 2.70
CA PHE A 89 -1.22 -13.06 2.18
C PHE A 89 -1.80 -12.17 1.08
N CYS A 90 -2.46 -12.77 0.08
CA CYS A 90 -3.09 -12.01 -1.01
C CYS A 90 -4.17 -11.06 -0.50
N PHE A 91 -5.01 -11.54 0.43
CA PHE A 91 -6.01 -10.70 1.10
C PHE A 91 -5.37 -9.52 1.84
N SER A 92 -4.28 -9.74 2.58
CA SER A 92 -3.60 -8.69 3.34
C SER A 92 -2.99 -7.60 2.45
N LEU A 93 -2.57 -7.94 1.23
CA LEU A 93 -2.18 -6.95 0.22
C LEU A 93 -3.37 -6.11 -0.27
N MET A 94 -4.47 -6.77 -0.59
CA MET A 94 -5.69 -6.11 -1.09
C MET A 94 -6.30 -5.15 -0.07
N ILE A 95 -6.42 -5.57 1.19
CA ILE A 95 -6.95 -4.73 2.26
C ILE A 95 -6.03 -3.51 2.52
N GLY A 96 -4.73 -3.66 2.32
CA GLY A 96 -3.78 -2.55 2.36
C GLY A 96 -4.10 -1.47 1.34
N ILE A 97 -4.32 -1.87 0.08
CA ILE A 97 -4.68 -0.91 -0.98
C ILE A 97 -6.05 -0.28 -0.70
N HIS A 98 -7.02 -1.08 -0.25
CA HIS A 98 -8.34 -0.58 0.09
C HIS A 98 -8.28 0.48 1.20
N THR A 99 -7.58 0.19 2.29
CA THR A 99 -7.45 1.13 3.41
C THR A 99 -6.70 2.40 3.01
N LEU A 100 -5.70 2.30 2.14
CA LEU A 100 -5.04 3.47 1.55
C LEU A 100 -6.00 4.32 0.72
N TYR A 101 -6.76 3.71 -0.19
CA TYR A 101 -7.75 4.42 -1.01
C TYR A 101 -8.78 5.15 -0.14
N ASN A 102 -9.32 4.47 0.87
CA ASN A 102 -10.27 5.07 1.80
C ASN A 102 -9.65 6.22 2.60
N ALA A 103 -8.39 6.13 3.01
CA ALA A 103 -7.70 7.21 3.70
C ALA A 103 -7.53 8.45 2.81
N ALA A 104 -7.21 8.24 1.54
CA ALA A 104 -7.01 9.32 0.59
C ALA A 104 -8.34 9.97 0.13
N CYS A 105 -9.38 9.17 -0.15
CA CYS A 105 -10.69 9.65 -0.58
C CYS A 105 -11.63 10.08 0.56
N LYS A 106 -11.17 10.04 1.82
CA LYS A 106 -11.99 10.40 2.97
C LYS A 106 -12.55 11.81 2.80
N LYS A 107 -13.82 12.00 3.15
CA LYS A 107 -14.43 13.33 3.20
C LYS A 107 -14.44 13.77 4.66
N GLY A 108 -13.70 14.82 5.00
CA GLY A 108 -13.65 15.28 6.39
C GLY A 108 -12.53 16.27 6.65
N HIS A 109 -12.25 16.48 7.94
CA HIS A 109 -11.12 17.30 8.36
C HIS A 109 -9.80 16.58 8.12
N PHE A 110 -8.72 17.35 7.91
CA PHE A 110 -7.36 16.82 7.74
C PHE A 110 -6.98 15.79 8.83
N SER A 111 -7.42 15.99 10.07
CA SER A 111 -7.20 15.04 11.17
C SER A 111 -7.72 13.64 10.88
N GLU A 112 -8.88 13.52 10.23
CA GLU A 112 -9.52 12.23 9.94
C GLU A 112 -8.81 11.47 8.82
N HIS A 113 -8.19 12.19 7.87
CA HIS A 113 -7.33 11.61 6.84
C HIS A 113 -6.07 11.02 7.46
N ILE A 114 -5.42 11.77 8.37
CA ILE A 114 -4.24 11.28 9.08
C ILE A 114 -4.58 10.05 9.93
N ASP A 115 -5.70 10.06 10.64
CA ASP A 115 -6.13 8.91 11.44
C ASP A 115 -6.40 7.66 10.56
N ALA A 116 -7.03 7.85 9.40
CA ALA A 116 -7.23 6.75 8.44
C ALA A 116 -5.91 6.27 7.81
N PHE A 117 -4.97 7.18 7.56
CA PHE A 117 -3.66 6.83 7.04
C PHE A 117 -2.84 6.03 8.06
N ILE A 118 -2.90 6.39 9.34
CA ILE A 118 -2.29 5.61 10.42
C ILE A 118 -2.86 4.19 10.45
N GLN A 119 -4.18 4.04 10.30
CA GLN A 119 -4.81 2.72 10.21
C GLN A 119 -4.27 1.90 9.02
N PHE A 120 -4.11 2.52 7.84
CA PHE A 120 -3.45 1.89 6.70
C PHE A 120 -2.02 1.44 7.05
N LEU A 121 -1.20 2.29 7.66
CA LEU A 121 0.17 1.95 8.04
C LEU A 121 0.22 0.74 8.98
N GLU A 122 -0.68 0.69 9.97
CA GLU A 122 -0.72 -0.40 10.95
C GLU A 122 -1.14 -1.72 10.32
N ILE A 123 -2.16 -1.71 9.46
CA ILE A 123 -2.62 -2.90 8.73
C ILE A 123 -1.53 -3.39 7.78
N HIS A 124 -0.97 -2.49 6.98
CA HIS A 124 -0.01 -2.87 5.95
C HIS A 124 1.34 -3.33 6.53
N ARG A 125 1.73 -2.81 7.70
CA ARG A 125 2.92 -3.29 8.44
C ARG A 125 2.81 -4.76 8.87
N GLY A 126 1.60 -5.30 9.02
CA GLY A 126 1.38 -6.71 9.35
C GLY A 126 1.56 -7.69 8.18
N VAL A 127 1.52 -7.19 6.92
CA VAL A 127 1.60 -8.02 5.71
C VAL A 127 2.86 -8.90 5.67
N PRO A 128 4.08 -8.38 5.94
CA PRO A 128 5.29 -9.18 5.87
C PRO A 128 5.29 -10.31 6.90
N THR A 129 4.59 -10.19 8.04
CA THR A 129 4.55 -11.23 9.08
C THR A 129 3.97 -12.54 8.54
N ILE A 130 2.88 -12.47 7.76
CA ILE A 130 2.27 -13.64 7.12
C ILE A 130 3.25 -14.22 6.10
N ALA A 131 3.87 -13.35 5.29
CA ALA A 131 4.82 -13.74 4.27
C ALA A 131 6.02 -14.50 4.85
N PHE A 132 6.68 -13.93 5.86
CA PHE A 132 7.87 -14.51 6.46
C PHE A 132 7.58 -15.80 7.24
N GLN A 133 6.42 -15.91 7.90
CA GLN A 133 6.04 -17.12 8.62
C GLN A 133 5.86 -18.34 7.69
N LYS A 134 5.47 -18.11 6.43
CA LYS A 134 5.23 -19.15 5.42
C LYS A 134 6.07 -18.94 4.16
N ARG A 135 7.30 -18.43 4.33
CA ARG A 135 8.19 -18.06 3.22
C ARG A 135 8.37 -19.18 2.20
N ASP A 136 8.67 -20.40 2.66
CA ASP A 136 8.94 -21.54 1.78
C ASP A 136 7.76 -21.84 0.84
N ILE A 137 6.54 -21.63 1.32
CA ILE A 137 5.30 -21.85 0.54
C ILE A 137 5.04 -20.65 -0.36
N ILE A 138 5.09 -19.43 0.18
CA ILE A 138 4.74 -18.22 -0.58
C ILE A 138 5.73 -18.00 -1.74
N SER A 139 7.02 -18.22 -1.52
CA SER A 139 8.07 -18.12 -2.55
C SER A 139 7.96 -19.19 -3.65
N THR A 140 7.23 -20.28 -3.43
CA THR A 140 7.02 -21.34 -4.43
C THR A 140 5.58 -21.42 -4.97
N SER A 141 4.67 -20.63 -4.40
CA SER A 141 3.27 -20.53 -4.80
C SER A 141 3.06 -19.61 -6.00
N GLU A 142 1.81 -19.53 -6.47
CA GLU A 142 1.39 -18.57 -7.50
C GLU A 142 1.52 -17.10 -7.06
N MET A 143 1.71 -16.81 -5.75
CA MET A 143 2.03 -15.46 -5.26
C MET A 143 3.51 -15.09 -5.40
N SER A 144 4.38 -16.03 -5.80
CA SER A 144 5.82 -15.78 -5.91
C SER A 144 6.16 -14.55 -6.78
N PRO A 145 5.58 -14.37 -7.99
CA PRO A 145 5.85 -13.19 -8.81
C PRO A 145 5.48 -11.87 -8.13
N ILE A 146 4.39 -11.85 -7.36
CA ILE A 146 3.95 -10.66 -6.62
C ILE A 146 4.87 -10.41 -5.42
N ALA A 147 5.25 -11.46 -4.70
CA ALA A 147 6.17 -11.35 -3.58
C ALA A 147 7.56 -10.87 -4.02
N GLU A 148 8.04 -11.31 -5.18
CA GLU A 148 9.28 -10.85 -5.81
C GLU A 148 9.16 -9.39 -6.30
N MET A 149 8.09 -9.06 -7.01
CA MET A 149 7.81 -7.69 -7.49
C MET A 149 7.73 -6.69 -6.34
N MET A 150 7.12 -7.09 -5.22
CA MET A 150 7.05 -6.30 -4.00
C MET A 150 8.29 -6.43 -3.12
N GLU A 151 9.32 -7.17 -3.54
CA GLU A 151 10.55 -7.40 -2.76
C GLU A 151 10.29 -7.85 -1.30
N ILE A 152 9.17 -8.55 -1.03
CA ILE A 152 8.70 -8.87 0.33
C ILE A 152 9.76 -9.60 1.16
N PHE A 153 10.57 -10.44 0.50
CA PHE A 153 11.60 -11.26 1.13
C PHE A 153 13.02 -10.67 1.03
N VAL A 154 13.19 -9.47 0.46
CA VAL A 154 14.48 -8.82 0.32
C VAL A 154 14.81 -8.10 1.63
N THR A 155 15.70 -8.69 2.44
CA THR A 155 16.31 -7.98 3.56
C THR A 155 17.38 -7.01 3.05
N SER A 156 17.50 -5.86 3.73
CA SER A 156 18.48 -4.79 3.46
C SER A 156 19.95 -5.24 3.37
N GLN A 157 20.26 -6.48 3.75
CA GLN A 157 21.59 -7.09 3.66
C GLN A 157 22.00 -7.58 2.26
N HIS A 158 21.10 -7.61 1.28
CA HIS A 158 21.38 -8.15 -0.07
C HIS A 158 21.22 -7.11 -1.21
N GLN A 159 21.29 -5.81 -0.92
CA GLN A 159 21.34 -4.81 -1.99
C GLN A 159 22.67 -4.94 -2.77
N PRO A 160 22.65 -5.11 -4.11
CA PRO A 160 23.87 -5.03 -4.91
C PRO A 160 24.49 -3.63 -4.77
N GLU A 161 25.77 -3.56 -4.42
CA GLU A 161 26.52 -2.32 -4.14
C GLU A 161 26.77 -1.40 -5.35
N THR A 162 26.13 -1.62 -6.49
CA THR A 162 26.47 -0.86 -7.72
C THR A 162 25.26 -0.49 -8.54
N MET A 163 24.97 0.81 -8.55
CA MET A 163 24.22 1.46 -9.63
C MET A 163 25.21 2.02 -10.65
N PRO A 164 24.98 1.85 -11.97
CA PRO A 164 25.51 2.76 -12.97
C PRO A 164 24.78 4.11 -12.81
N GLU A 165 25.52 5.21 -12.80
CA GLU A 165 24.98 6.57 -12.92
C GLU A 165 23.96 6.61 -14.06
N SER A 166 22.68 6.68 -13.71
CA SER A 166 21.59 6.88 -14.67
C SER A 166 20.92 8.21 -14.36
N GLN A 167 20.73 8.95 -15.45
CA GLN A 167 20.40 10.37 -15.50
C GLN A 167 19.21 10.71 -14.60
N ILE A 168 19.48 11.59 -13.64
CA ILE A 168 18.51 12.14 -12.70
C ILE A 168 17.42 12.86 -13.49
N PRO A 169 16.15 12.41 -13.48
CA PRO A 169 15.06 13.24 -13.94
C PRO A 169 14.84 14.38 -12.93
N ASP A 170 14.56 15.58 -13.42
CA ASP A 170 14.45 16.87 -12.69
C ASP A 170 13.35 16.96 -11.60
N SER A 171 12.82 15.85 -11.08
CA SER A 171 11.76 15.83 -10.04
C SER A 171 12.08 14.94 -8.85
N VAL A 172 13.35 14.80 -8.48
CA VAL A 172 13.75 14.05 -7.28
C VAL A 172 13.13 14.72 -6.05
N VAL A 173 12.38 13.94 -5.27
CA VAL A 173 12.05 14.32 -3.89
C VAL A 173 13.36 14.59 -3.16
N ASP A 174 13.62 15.86 -2.83
CA ASP A 174 14.87 16.28 -2.20
C ASP A 174 14.93 15.79 -0.74
N CYS A 175 15.37 14.53 -0.59
CA CYS A 175 15.55 13.90 0.71
C CYS A 175 16.66 14.58 1.52
N ASP A 176 17.61 15.27 0.87
CA ASP A 176 18.69 15.97 1.54
C ASP A 176 18.13 17.23 2.23
N GLN A 177 17.29 17.99 1.53
CA GLN A 177 16.54 19.10 2.14
C GLN A 177 15.65 18.63 3.29
N LEU A 178 15.01 17.46 3.17
CA LEU A 178 14.22 16.90 4.28
C LEU A 178 15.09 16.56 5.49
N GLU A 179 16.24 15.93 5.29
CA GLU A 179 17.19 15.63 6.36
C GLU A 179 17.66 16.91 7.04
N ASP A 180 18.03 17.94 6.29
CA ASP A 180 18.45 19.24 6.81
C ASP A 180 17.35 19.92 7.63
N LEU A 181 16.09 19.85 7.18
CA LEU A 181 14.93 20.36 7.92
C LEU A 181 14.70 19.61 9.24
N ILE A 182 14.88 18.29 9.26
CA ILE A 182 14.75 17.48 10.49
C ILE A 182 15.92 17.74 11.44
N ILE A 183 17.15 17.87 10.93
CA ILE A 183 18.35 18.17 11.73
C ILE A 183 18.23 19.56 12.37
N SER A 184 17.84 20.57 11.60
CA SER A 184 17.68 21.95 12.10
C SER A 184 16.52 22.08 13.11
N SER A 185 15.55 21.17 13.08
CA SER A 185 14.43 21.15 14.04
C SER A 185 14.63 20.19 15.22
N LYS A 186 15.80 19.54 15.33
CA LYS A 186 16.11 18.52 16.34
C LYS A 186 15.86 18.96 17.78
N GLU A 187 16.20 20.19 18.14
CA GLU A 187 15.96 20.72 19.50
C GLU A 187 14.47 20.80 19.85
N ARG A 188 13.62 21.12 18.87
CA ARG A 188 12.16 21.18 19.03
C ARG A 188 11.51 19.80 19.05
N LEU A 189 11.99 18.89 18.20
CA LEU A 189 11.45 17.53 18.08
C LEU A 189 11.89 16.62 19.23
N GLY A 190 13.04 16.90 19.84
CA GLY A 190 13.71 15.98 20.74
C GLY A 190 14.49 14.89 19.98
N PRO A 191 15.47 14.26 20.66
CA PRO A 191 16.39 13.34 20.00
C PRO A 191 15.73 12.07 19.46
N GLY A 192 14.73 11.52 20.17
CA GLY A 192 14.01 10.31 19.75
C GLY A 192 13.20 10.54 18.48
N SER A 193 12.30 11.54 18.50
CA SER A 193 11.45 11.87 17.35
C SER A 193 12.25 12.32 16.13
N SER A 194 13.33 13.08 16.34
CA SER A 194 14.25 13.46 15.25
C SER A 194 14.90 12.24 14.61
N ASN A 195 15.37 11.27 15.40
CA ASN A 195 15.95 10.03 14.86
C ASN A 195 14.91 9.21 14.08
N THR A 196 13.69 9.06 14.62
CA THR A 196 12.58 8.39 13.92
C THR A 196 12.23 9.07 12.59
N CYS A 197 12.22 10.41 12.54
CA CYS A 197 12.02 11.14 11.29
C CYS A 197 13.16 10.90 10.29
N LEU A 198 14.42 10.92 10.72
CA LEU A 198 15.57 10.68 9.84
C LEU A 198 15.53 9.26 9.25
N GLU A 199 15.22 8.25 10.05
CA GLU A 199 15.03 6.88 9.56
C GLU A 199 13.86 6.78 8.56
N ALA A 200 12.78 7.53 8.78
CA ALA A 200 11.66 7.59 7.83
C ALA A 200 12.04 8.28 6.51
N VAL A 201 12.87 9.33 6.54
CA VAL A 201 13.43 9.96 5.32
C VAL A 201 14.34 8.99 4.58
N GLN A 202 15.19 8.26 5.29
CA GLN A 202 16.04 7.22 4.68
C GLN A 202 15.20 6.13 4.01
N SER A 203 14.10 5.70 4.64
CA SER A 203 13.15 4.76 4.04
C SER A 203 12.53 5.30 2.75
N LEU A 204 12.20 6.60 2.72
CA LEU A 204 11.67 7.27 1.53
C LEU A 204 12.71 7.35 0.39
N ARG A 205 13.96 7.66 0.71
CA ARG A 205 15.07 7.66 -0.26
C ARG A 205 15.23 6.29 -0.90
N GLN A 206 15.27 5.22 -0.08
CA GLN A 206 15.34 3.85 -0.59
C GLN A 206 14.14 3.48 -1.45
N LEU A 207 12.93 3.94 -1.09
CA LEU A 207 11.73 3.71 -1.88
C LEU A 207 11.84 4.35 -3.27
N TYR A 208 12.34 5.59 -3.33
CA TYR A 208 12.55 6.31 -4.58
C TYR A 208 13.55 5.59 -5.48
N ASP A 209 14.71 5.21 -4.94
CA ASP A 209 15.73 4.48 -5.69
C ASP A 209 15.19 3.15 -6.23
N ARG A 210 14.38 2.44 -5.43
CA ARG A 210 13.73 1.19 -5.85
C ARG A 210 12.73 1.44 -6.97
N SER A 211 11.86 2.44 -6.82
CA SER A 211 10.88 2.80 -7.84
C SER A 211 11.55 3.10 -9.18
N MET A 212 12.62 3.89 -9.16
CA MET A 212 13.41 4.22 -10.36
C MET A 212 14.07 2.99 -10.99
N ARG A 213 14.61 2.06 -10.18
CA ARG A 213 15.22 0.83 -10.70
C ARG A 213 14.20 -0.11 -11.34
N LEU A 214 13.03 -0.25 -10.74
CA LEU A 214 12.00 -1.20 -11.19
C LEU A 214 11.23 -0.69 -12.40
N GLY A 215 10.97 0.63 -12.45
CA GLY A 215 10.13 1.25 -13.47
C GLY A 215 8.70 0.72 -13.47
N LYS A 216 7.86 1.31 -14.32
CA LYS A 216 6.46 0.88 -14.47
C LYS A 216 6.35 -0.44 -15.25
N PRO A 217 5.39 -1.32 -14.90
CA PRO A 217 4.37 -1.15 -13.85
C PRO A 217 4.84 -1.62 -12.46
N ASN A 218 6.08 -2.11 -12.33
CA ASN A 218 6.60 -2.71 -11.10
C ASN A 218 6.70 -1.73 -9.93
N SER A 219 7.02 -0.47 -10.21
CA SER A 219 7.09 0.63 -9.22
C SER A 219 5.79 0.82 -8.44
N THR A 220 4.62 0.65 -9.07
CA THR A 220 3.28 0.83 -8.48
C THR A 220 3.12 0.17 -7.10
N TYR A 221 3.57 -1.07 -6.96
CA TYR A 221 3.34 -1.84 -5.74
C TYR A 221 4.38 -1.58 -4.65
N VAL A 222 5.55 -1.09 -5.06
CA VAL A 222 6.64 -0.80 -4.14
C VAL A 222 6.32 0.37 -3.23
N PHE A 223 5.43 1.30 -3.63
CA PHE A 223 4.98 2.39 -2.75
C PHE A 223 4.31 1.91 -1.46
N LEU A 224 3.65 0.76 -1.50
CA LEU A 224 3.06 0.15 -0.31
C LEU A 224 4.15 -0.36 0.66
N ASN A 225 5.34 -0.69 0.16
CA ASN A 225 6.46 -1.13 1.00
C ASN A 225 6.96 -0.04 1.94
N TRP A 226 6.71 1.24 1.64
CA TRP A 226 7.05 2.30 2.59
C TRP A 226 6.38 2.06 3.95
N ALA A 227 5.09 1.70 3.96
CA ALA A 227 4.36 1.39 5.19
C ALA A 227 4.96 0.19 5.97
N GLN A 228 5.64 -0.72 5.28
CA GLN A 228 6.34 -1.86 5.89
C GLN A 228 7.70 -1.46 6.47
N ASN A 229 8.39 -0.52 5.82
CA ASN A 229 9.77 -0.15 6.13
C ASN A 229 9.90 1.06 7.06
N ILE A 230 8.83 1.83 7.28
CA ILE A 230 8.88 2.98 8.18
C ILE A 230 9.13 2.54 9.64
N PRO A 231 9.86 3.36 10.42
CA PRO A 231 10.10 3.09 11.85
C PRO A 231 8.81 2.88 12.64
N SER A 232 8.83 2.02 13.66
CA SER A 232 7.65 1.72 14.48
C SER A 232 7.12 2.90 15.28
N GLY A 233 7.96 3.87 15.62
CA GLY A 233 7.53 5.10 16.29
C GLY A 233 6.89 6.14 15.36
N TYR A 234 7.01 5.99 14.04
CA TYR A 234 6.50 6.99 13.08
C TYR A 234 4.96 7.20 13.16
N PRO A 235 4.12 6.15 13.27
CA PRO A 235 2.68 6.32 13.46
C PRO A 235 2.31 7.11 14.72
N ASP A 236 3.05 6.95 15.82
CA ASP A 236 2.80 7.71 17.05
C ASP A 236 3.10 9.20 16.84
N LEU A 237 4.20 9.52 16.15
CA LEU A 237 4.51 10.91 15.81
C LEU A 237 3.50 11.51 14.81
N LEU A 238 2.89 10.70 13.94
CA LEU A 238 1.78 11.11 13.08
C LEU A 238 0.51 11.42 13.91
N ARG A 239 0.21 10.64 14.96
CA ARG A 239 -0.91 10.92 15.88
C ARG A 239 -0.73 12.26 16.58
N GLU A 240 0.51 12.57 16.96
CA GLU A 240 0.89 13.87 17.53
C GLU A 240 0.88 15.01 16.51
N ARG A 241 0.79 14.70 15.21
CA ARG A 241 0.71 15.68 14.10
C ARG A 241 1.90 16.64 14.07
N SER A 242 3.09 16.12 14.39
CA SER A 242 4.31 16.90 14.33
C SER A 242 4.59 17.37 12.89
N PRO A 243 4.91 18.66 12.65
CA PRO A 243 5.10 19.19 11.30
C PRO A 243 6.14 18.43 10.46
N GLY A 244 7.28 18.05 11.05
CA GLY A 244 8.32 17.32 10.32
C GLY A 244 7.85 15.95 9.80
N VAL A 245 7.01 15.27 10.57
CA VAL A 245 6.44 13.97 10.21
C VAL A 245 5.40 14.12 9.10
N LEU A 246 4.56 15.16 9.19
CA LEU A 246 3.57 15.45 8.17
C LEU A 246 4.22 15.84 6.84
N ILE A 247 5.35 16.54 6.87
CA ILE A 247 6.14 16.85 5.67
C ILE A 247 6.64 15.56 5.03
N ILE A 248 7.24 14.63 5.79
CA ILE A 248 7.70 13.34 5.25
C ILE A 248 6.53 12.57 4.60
N LEU A 249 5.37 12.53 5.26
CA LEU A 249 4.16 11.94 4.71
C LEU A 249 3.73 12.61 3.39
N ALA A 250 3.77 13.94 3.33
CA ALA A 250 3.42 14.68 2.11
C ALA A 250 4.34 14.32 0.94
N HIS A 251 5.63 14.16 1.20
CA HIS A 251 6.59 13.73 0.17
C HIS A 251 6.34 12.31 -0.32
N TRP A 252 5.96 11.38 0.56
CA TRP A 252 5.53 10.04 0.13
C TRP A 252 4.22 10.09 -0.66
N ALA A 253 3.22 10.84 -0.18
CA ALA A 253 1.91 10.93 -0.82
C ALA A 253 1.98 11.56 -2.22
N TRP A 254 2.91 12.49 -2.43
CA TRP A 254 3.20 13.09 -3.74
C TRP A 254 3.65 12.07 -4.80
N LEU A 255 4.12 10.89 -4.40
CA LEU A 255 4.55 9.85 -5.32
C LEU A 255 3.37 9.04 -5.87
N LEU A 256 2.25 8.94 -5.14
CA LEU A 256 1.12 8.10 -5.55
C LEU A 256 0.54 8.52 -6.92
N PRO A 257 0.25 9.82 -7.18
CA PRO A 257 -0.31 10.21 -8.48
C PRO A 257 0.64 9.99 -9.66
N GLN A 258 1.95 9.85 -9.43
CA GLN A 258 2.93 9.57 -10.48
C GLN A 258 2.77 8.14 -11.04
N GLU A 259 2.13 7.26 -10.27
CA GLU A 259 1.76 5.89 -10.63
C GLU A 259 0.32 5.80 -11.15
N SER A 260 -0.12 6.82 -11.89
CA SER A 260 -1.49 7.03 -12.38
C SER A 260 -2.13 5.88 -13.18
N ASP A 261 -1.34 4.87 -13.58
CA ASP A 261 -1.82 3.68 -14.27
C ASP A 261 -2.60 2.74 -13.34
N PHE A 262 -2.46 2.91 -12.03
CA PHE A 262 -3.24 2.22 -11.02
C PHE A 262 -4.38 3.09 -10.50
N TRP A 263 -5.62 2.68 -10.76
CA TRP A 263 -6.82 3.48 -10.47
C TRP A 263 -6.92 3.91 -9.00
N ALA A 264 -6.42 3.09 -8.07
CA ALA A 264 -6.50 3.37 -6.64
C ALA A 264 -5.50 4.46 -6.20
N TYR A 265 -4.55 4.87 -7.05
CA TYR A 265 -3.63 5.97 -6.78
C TYR A 265 -3.99 7.27 -7.52
N GLY A 266 -4.92 7.21 -8.49
CA GLY A 266 -5.42 8.38 -9.22
C GLY A 266 -6.43 9.21 -8.42
N ILE A 267 -6.13 9.46 -7.14
CA ILE A 267 -7.00 10.16 -6.18
C ILE A 267 -6.91 11.68 -6.35
#